data_AF-A0A0A9Y3C1-F1
#
_entry.id   AF-A0A0A9Y3C1-F1
#
_cell.length_a   1.000
_cell.length_b   1.000
_cell.length_c   1.000
_cell.angle_alpha   90.00
_cell.angle_beta   90.00
_cell.angle_gamma   90.00
#
_symmetry.space_group_name_H-M   'P 1'
#
loop_
_entity.id
_entity.type
_entity.pdbx_description
1 polymer ?
#
loop_
_entity_poly.entity_id
_entity_poly.type
_entity_poly.pdbx_seq_one_letter_code
_entity_poly.pdbx_strand_id
1 'polypeptide(L)'
;NYLVAFETLTKRFQNVRLLGAHSLSKILSFKPMTTNSHAALIKFIEVFDTNINALKALEIPDLFDFFVLQIGVRALPEAMRVEFENKNSSNATPKFADLIKFVQDQVR
;
A
#
# COMPACT_ATOMS: atom_id res chain seq x y z
N ASN A 1 -17.05 -1.19 27.30
CA ASN A 1 -16.76 -1.94 26.05
C ASN A 1 -16.40 -1.09 24.82
N TYR A 2 -16.34 0.25 24.91
CA TYR A 2 -15.92 1.09 23.78
C TYR A 2 -14.43 0.92 23.40
N LEU A 3 -13.54 0.82 24.41
CA LEU A 3 -12.10 0.65 24.21
C LEU A 3 -11.75 -0.63 23.42
N VAL A 4 -12.39 -1.76 23.76
CA VAL A 4 -12.17 -3.05 23.08
C VAL A 4 -12.60 -2.98 21.61
N ALA A 5 -13.75 -2.36 21.31
CA ALA A 5 -14.23 -2.18 19.94
C ALA A 5 -13.29 -1.27 19.13
N PHE A 6 -12.81 -0.17 19.74
CA PHE A 6 -11.88 0.77 19.12
C PHE A 6 -10.52 0.13 18.81
N GLU A 7 -9.95 -0.62 19.76
CA GLU A 7 -8.70 -1.36 19.56
C GLU A 7 -8.81 -2.42 18.45
N THR A 8 -9.95 -3.13 18.42
CA THR A 8 -10.22 -4.16 17.39
C THR A 8 -10.33 -3.53 16.01
N LEU A 9 -11.03 -2.40 15.88
CA LEU A 9 -11.16 -1.66 14.64
C LEU A 9 -9.80 -1.15 14.15
N THR A 10 -9.00 -0.58 15.07
CA THR A 10 -7.66 -0.06 14.78
C THR A 10 -6.73 -1.17 14.28
N LYS A 11 -6.69 -2.31 14.97
CA LYS A 11 -5.88 -3.47 14.57
C LYS A 11 -6.27 -4.01 13.21
N ARG A 12 -7.58 -4.16 12.94
CA ARG A 12 -8.08 -4.60 11.63
C ARG A 12 -7.61 -3.66 10.51
N PHE A 13 -7.74 -2.36 10.74
CA PHE A 13 -7.39 -1.35 9.75
C PHE A 13 -5.88 -1.29 9.46
N GLN A 14 -5.05 -1.32 10.50
CA GLN A 14 -3.59 -1.42 10.36
C GLN A 14 -3.18 -2.68 9.60
N ASN A 15 -3.84 -3.80 9.87
CA ASN A 15 -3.59 -5.07 9.18
C ASN A 15 -3.92 -4.96 7.67
N VAL A 16 -5.07 -4.37 7.32
CA VAL A 16 -5.46 -4.11 5.93
C VAL A 16 -4.43 -3.25 5.20
N ARG A 17 -3.98 -2.15 5.82
CA ARG A 17 -2.97 -1.25 5.21
C ARG A 17 -1.64 -1.95 4.99
N LEU A 18 -1.16 -2.70 5.98
CA LEU A 18 0.11 -3.43 5.90
C LEU A 18 0.07 -4.53 4.82
N LEU A 19 -0.99 -5.34 4.82
CA LEU A 19 -1.18 -6.40 3.82
C LEU A 19 -1.29 -5.82 2.42
N GLY A 20 -2.07 -4.75 2.25
CA GLY A 20 -2.23 -4.08 0.97
C GLY A 20 -0.91 -3.52 0.44
N ALA A 21 -0.14 -2.84 1.29
CA ALA A 21 1.15 -2.28 0.92
C ALA A 21 2.16 -3.38 0.54
N HIS A 22 2.17 -4.48 1.30
CA HIS A 22 3.02 -5.63 1.00
C HIS A 22 2.66 -6.31 -0.33
N SER A 23 1.38 -6.58 -0.58
CA SER A 23 0.91 -7.21 -1.83
C SER A 23 1.21 -6.35 -3.05
N LEU A 24 0.95 -5.03 -2.97
CA LEU A 24 1.27 -4.11 -4.06
C LEU A 24 2.78 -3.96 -4.25
N SER A 25 3.58 -3.94 -3.18
CA SER A 25 5.04 -3.90 -3.27
C SER A 25 5.62 -5.11 -4.01
N LYS A 26 5.06 -6.31 -3.81
CA LYS A 26 5.45 -7.52 -4.56
C LYS A 26 5.18 -7.37 -6.06
N ILE A 27 4.02 -6.83 -6.43
CA ILE A 27 3.65 -6.56 -7.83
C ILE A 27 4.63 -5.55 -8.44
N LEU A 28 4.84 -4.41 -7.79
CA LEU A 28 5.70 -3.33 -8.30
C LEU A 28 7.19 -3.69 -8.32
N SER A 29 7.62 -4.68 -7.53
CA SER A 29 9.01 -5.16 -7.50
C SER A 29 9.26 -6.31 -8.49
N PHE A 30 8.22 -6.78 -9.18
CA PHE A 30 8.37 -7.78 -10.22
C PHE A 30 9.14 -7.20 -11.41
N LYS A 31 10.30 -7.80 -11.73
CA LYS A 31 11.10 -7.40 -12.89
C LYS A 31 10.44 -7.90 -14.18
N PRO A 32 10.40 -7.09 -15.26
CA PRO A 32 9.90 -7.54 -16.55
C PRO A 32 10.54 -8.86 -16.98
N MET A 33 9.71 -9.77 -17.51
CA MET A 33 10.20 -11.06 -17.99
C MET A 33 11.11 -10.86 -19.18
N THR A 34 12.27 -11.53 -19.17
CA THR A 34 13.24 -11.53 -20.28
C THR A 34 13.17 -12.80 -21.12
N THR A 35 12.43 -13.82 -20.66
CA THR A 35 12.24 -15.10 -21.34
C THR A 35 10.81 -15.61 -21.16
N ASN A 36 10.35 -16.42 -22.10
CA ASN A 36 9.02 -17.03 -22.08
C ASN A 36 9.08 -18.46 -21.54
N SER A 37 10.07 -18.76 -20.69
CA SER A 37 10.20 -20.09 -20.10
C SER A 37 9.00 -20.42 -19.20
N HIS A 38 8.67 -21.71 -19.11
CA HIS A 38 7.56 -22.19 -18.27
C HIS A 38 7.68 -21.70 -16.81
N ALA A 39 8.88 -21.74 -16.24
CA ALA A 39 9.15 -21.26 -14.89
C ALA A 39 8.91 -19.75 -14.74
N ALA A 40 9.27 -18.94 -15.75
CA ALA A 40 9.04 -17.51 -15.71
C ALA A 40 7.55 -17.15 -15.80
N LEU A 41 6.78 -17.90 -16.60
CA LEU A 41 5.33 -17.74 -16.72
C LEU A 41 4.60 -18.16 -15.42
N ILE A 42 4.99 -19.28 -14.80
CA ILE A 42 4.44 -19.66 -13.49
C ILE A 42 4.71 -18.57 -12.46
N LYS A 43 5.95 -18.07 -12.38
CA LYS A 43 6.31 -17.02 -11.44
C LYS A 43 5.48 -15.74 -11.65
N PHE A 44 5.18 -15.38 -12.89
CA PHE A 44 4.29 -14.27 -13.19
C PHE A 44 2.89 -14.51 -12.61
N ILE A 45 2.30 -15.68 -12.85
CA ILE A 45 0.98 -16.05 -12.32
C ILE A 45 1.01 -16.00 -10.79
N GLU A 46 2.00 -16.63 -10.16
CA GLU A 46 2.15 -16.67 -8.70
C GLU A 46 2.25 -15.27 -8.09
N VAL A 47 2.97 -14.34 -8.73
CA VAL A 47 3.12 -12.98 -8.21
C VAL A 47 1.86 -12.17 -8.47
N PHE A 48 1.33 -12.13 -9.68
CA PHE A 48 0.22 -11.24 -10.01
C PHE A 48 -1.11 -11.77 -9.48
N ASP A 49 -1.47 -13.03 -9.76
CA ASP A 49 -2.77 -13.58 -9.37
C ASP A 49 -2.92 -13.62 -7.84
N THR A 50 -1.91 -14.16 -7.14
CA THR A 50 -1.93 -14.24 -5.66
C THR A 50 -2.07 -12.86 -5.02
N ASN A 51 -1.26 -11.88 -5.43
CA ASN A 51 -1.27 -10.57 -4.78
C ASN A 51 -2.49 -9.73 -5.16
N ILE A 52 -3.01 -9.85 -6.39
CA ILE A 52 -4.26 -9.19 -6.78
C ILE A 52 -5.46 -9.79 -6.04
N ASN A 53 -5.53 -11.12 -5.90
CA ASN A 53 -6.61 -11.76 -5.14
C ASN A 53 -6.54 -11.42 -3.65
N ALA A 54 -5.33 -11.35 -3.07
CA ALA A 54 -5.14 -10.84 -1.72
C ALA A 54 -5.63 -9.40 -1.56
N LEU A 55 -5.29 -8.49 -2.50
CA LEU A 55 -5.74 -7.10 -2.48
C LEU A 55 -7.27 -6.96 -2.58
N LYS A 56 -7.91 -7.77 -3.42
CA LYS A 56 -9.39 -7.81 -3.51
C LYS A 56 -10.04 -8.27 -2.20
N ALA A 57 -9.46 -9.26 -1.54
CA ALA A 57 -9.98 -9.79 -0.28
C ALA A 57 -9.88 -8.81 0.91
N LEU A 58 -9.06 -7.75 0.79
CA LEU A 58 -8.94 -6.71 1.82
C LEU A 58 -10.10 -5.72 1.84
N GLU A 59 -10.97 -5.72 0.81
CA GLU A 59 -12.15 -4.85 0.72
C GLU A 59 -11.83 -3.36 0.96
N ILE A 60 -10.69 -2.89 0.41
CA ILE A 60 -10.28 -1.49 0.54
C ILE A 60 -11.32 -0.60 -0.16
N PRO A 61 -11.96 0.36 0.54
CA PRO A 61 -13.08 1.13 -0.01
C PRO A 61 -12.76 1.90 -1.29
N ASP A 62 -11.52 2.39 -1.42
CA ASP A 62 -11.00 3.03 -2.63
C ASP A 62 -9.63 2.44 -2.98
N LEU A 63 -9.67 1.34 -3.73
CA LEU A 63 -8.46 0.62 -4.14
C LEU A 63 -7.57 1.46 -5.07
N PHE A 64 -8.17 2.34 -5.89
CA PHE A 64 -7.42 3.18 -6.82
C PHE A 64 -6.60 4.23 -6.05
N ASP A 65 -7.25 4.98 -5.16
CA ASP A 65 -6.57 5.98 -4.32
C ASP A 65 -5.47 5.32 -3.46
N PHE A 66 -5.75 4.14 -2.92
CA PHE A 66 -4.73 3.33 -2.22
C PHE A 66 -3.53 3.01 -3.11
N PHE A 67 -3.74 2.57 -4.36
CA PHE A 67 -2.65 2.26 -5.28
C PHE A 67 -1.79 3.47 -5.60
N VAL A 68 -2.42 4.58 -5.99
CA VAL A 68 -1.67 5.80 -6.36
C VAL A 68 -0.93 6.39 -5.16
N LEU A 69 -1.52 6.30 -3.95
CA LEU A 69 -0.82 6.64 -2.71
C LEU A 69 0.44 5.80 -2.51
N GLN A 70 0.32 4.47 -2.56
CA GLN A 70 1.47 3.58 -2.34
C GLN A 70 2.57 3.78 -3.39
N ILE A 71 2.19 4.00 -4.65
CA ILE A 71 3.13 4.33 -5.73
C ILE A 71 3.84 5.66 -5.43
N GLY A 72 3.09 6.69 -5.05
CA GLY A 72 3.63 8.00 -4.73
C GLY A 72 4.56 7.98 -3.52
N VAL A 73 4.16 7.32 -2.42
CA VAL A 73 4.99 7.16 -1.22
C VAL A 73 6.30 6.45 -1.55
N ARG A 74 6.28 5.40 -2.38
CA ARG A 74 7.48 4.67 -2.81
C ARG A 74 8.47 5.54 -3.59
N ALA A 75 8.01 6.58 -4.27
CA ALA A 75 8.85 7.50 -5.02
C ALA A 75 9.58 8.54 -4.15
N LEU A 76 9.18 8.70 -2.88
CA LEU A 76 9.83 9.63 -1.96
C LEU A 76 11.09 9.05 -1.30
N PRO A 77 12.07 9.90 -0.90
CA PRO A 77 13.18 9.51 -0.05
C PRO A 77 12.71 8.93 1.30
N GLU A 78 13.53 8.08 1.90
CA GLU A 78 13.19 7.39 3.16
C GLU A 78 12.80 8.34 4.29
N ALA A 79 13.55 9.43 4.48
CA ALA A 79 13.25 10.45 5.49
C ALA A 79 11.84 11.03 5.33
N MET A 80 11.45 11.38 4.09
CA MET A 80 10.12 11.94 3.81
C MET A 80 9.00 10.91 3.97
N ARG A 81 9.24 9.63 3.68
CA ARG A 81 8.26 8.57 3.94
C ARG A 81 7.98 8.45 5.44
N VAL A 82 9.03 8.47 6.27
CA VAL A 82 8.90 8.42 7.73
C VAL A 82 8.14 9.63 8.26
N GLU A 83 8.46 10.84 7.79
CA GLU A 83 7.74 12.05 8.16
C GLU A 83 6.26 12.01 7.74
N PHE A 84 5.97 11.52 6.53
CA PHE A 84 4.61 11.36 6.04
C PHE A 84 3.81 10.36 6.91
N GLU A 85 4.38 9.22 7.24
CA GLU A 85 3.74 8.22 8.13
C GLU A 85 3.54 8.79 9.53
N ASN A 86 4.53 9.51 10.08
CA ASN A 86 4.41 10.15 11.40
C ASN A 86 3.25 11.17 11.43
N LYS A 87 3.13 12.02 10.40
CA LYS A 87 2.05 13.02 10.27
C LYS A 87 0.67 12.36 10.13
N ASN A 88 0.61 11.18 9.53
CA ASN A 88 -0.61 10.42 9.26
C ASN A 88 -0.78 9.18 10.16
N SER A 89 -0.16 9.19 11.35
CA SER A 89 -0.25 8.09 12.33
C SER A 89 -1.66 7.86 12.88
N SER A 90 -2.59 8.79 12.61
CA SER A 90 -4.00 8.64 12.96
C SER A 90 -4.65 7.42 12.26
N ASN A 91 -5.71 6.88 12.86
CA ASN A 91 -6.36 5.63 12.41
C ASN A 91 -6.99 5.66 11.01
N ALA A 92 -6.99 6.78 10.30
CA ALA A 92 -7.46 6.87 8.93
C ALA A 92 -6.30 6.61 7.95
N THR A 93 -6.55 5.82 6.89
CA THR A 93 -5.58 5.67 5.80
C THR A 93 -5.54 7.01 5.07
N PRO A 94 -4.37 7.66 4.96
CA PRO A 94 -4.25 8.91 4.22
C PRO A 94 -4.62 8.66 2.77
N LYS A 95 -5.13 9.69 2.10
CA LYS A 95 -5.43 9.65 0.67
C LYS A 95 -4.27 10.15 -0.15
N PHE A 96 -4.29 9.93 -1.46
CA PHE A 96 -3.28 10.49 -2.36
C PHE A 96 -3.22 12.03 -2.30
N ALA A 97 -4.37 12.68 -2.11
CA ALA A 97 -4.43 14.13 -1.92
C ALA A 97 -3.62 14.60 -0.70
N ASP A 98 -3.59 13.81 0.38
CA ASP A 98 -2.82 14.13 1.59
C ASP A 98 -1.32 14.03 1.34
N LEU A 99 -0.89 13.07 0.50
CA LEU A 99 0.50 12.96 0.05
C LEU A 99 0.92 14.19 -0.76
N ILE A 100 0.10 14.63 -1.73
CA ILE A 100 0.40 15.83 -2.53
C ILE A 100 0.49 17.07 -1.64
N LYS A 101 -0.46 17.24 -0.72
CA LYS A 101 -0.43 18.34 0.25
C LYS A 101 0.84 18.30 1.11
N PHE A 102 1.22 17.12 1.61
CA PHE A 102 2.46 16.95 2.36
C PHE A 102 3.69 17.36 1.56
N VAL A 103 3.81 16.92 0.31
CA VAL A 103 4.95 17.30 -0.55
C VAL A 103 4.95 18.80 -0.85
N GLN A 104 3.78 19.41 -1.07
CA GLN A 104 3.64 20.86 -1.27
C GLN A 104 4.08 21.66 -0.05
N ASP A 105 3.77 21.19 1.16
CA ASP A 105 4.18 21.84 2.41
C ASP A 105 5.71 21.88 2.58
N GLN A 106 6.45 20.94 1.98
CA GLN A 106 7.92 20.82 2.07
C GLN A 106 8.67 21.71 1.07
N VAL A 107 7.97 22.24 0.06
CA VAL A 107 8.54 23.16 -0.95
C VAL A 107 8.41 24.62 -0.51
N ARG A 108 7.57 24.90 0.50
CA ARG A 108 7.33 26.24 1.05
C ARG A 108 8.35 26.60 2.11
#